data_AF-A0A5C4VRN1-F1
#
_entry.id   AF-A0A5C4VRN1-F1
#
_cell.length_a   1.000
_cell.length_b   1.000
_cell.length_c   1.000
_cell.angle_alpha   90.00
_cell.angle_beta   90.00
_cell.angle_gamma   90.00
#
_symmetry.space_group_name_H-M   'P 1'
#
loop_
_entity.id
_entity.type
_entity.pdbx_description
1 polymer ?
#
loop_
_entity_poly.entity_id
_entity_poly.type
_entity_poly.pdbx_seq_one_letter_code
_entity_poly.pdbx_strand_id
1 'polypeptide(L)'
;MLESVGLGAQDQEVYHALVRRAQATVAEITHDCHLPATAARRTLQSLVGLGLATRSTGRPTRYVAVSPDSGLEALLRERERELDGVRTHIRALMDVYRANTRFAHPGELIEVVSGRDEVNHRWVQMQQDTRGQMRGFDRPPYAAPRQHAESNPIELHMLRRGVKYRVIYDTSVLDLPGWLEDVTAGMRHGEQARIHADLPMKLAVSDDRLAIIPLLRAGDSVVTASYLIHPSPLLDALVALFEALWERSVPVRLTAAGGDPATGSEPTTGGELTRDEERLLTLLASGATDKAAGRALGWSERTVQRHITKLMRRLGARTRFQVAMEATRRGWI
;
A
#
# COMPACT_ATOMS: atom_id res chain seq x y z
N MET A 1 36.24 6.65 -6.91
CA MET A 1 35.32 5.48 -6.88
C MET A 1 35.49 4.62 -5.63
N LEU A 2 36.71 4.37 -5.12
CA LEU A 2 36.90 3.50 -3.95
C LEU A 2 36.76 4.21 -2.58
N GLU A 3 36.49 5.52 -2.59
CA GLU A 3 36.24 6.29 -1.36
C GLU A 3 35.02 5.78 -0.58
N SER A 4 34.00 5.28 -1.29
CA SER A 4 32.81 4.66 -0.68
C SER A 4 33.12 3.40 0.12
N VAL A 5 34.27 2.78 -0.12
CA VAL A 5 34.74 1.57 0.60
C VAL A 5 35.77 1.94 1.69
N GLY A 6 36.06 3.23 1.87
CA GLY A 6 36.95 3.76 2.90
C GLY A 6 38.41 3.95 2.47
N LEU A 7 38.70 3.95 1.16
CA LEU A 7 40.03 4.24 0.62
C LEU A 7 40.13 5.71 0.19
N GLY A 8 40.98 6.49 0.86
CA GLY A 8 41.22 7.87 0.47
C GLY A 8 41.94 7.96 -0.88
N ALA A 9 41.93 9.16 -1.50
CA ALA A 9 42.59 9.39 -2.79
C ALA A 9 44.08 8.98 -2.80
N GLN A 10 44.81 9.26 -1.71
CA GLN A 10 46.22 8.87 -1.56
C GLN A 10 46.42 7.35 -1.44
N ASP A 11 45.51 6.63 -0.76
CA ASP A 11 45.59 5.17 -0.65
C ASP A 11 45.36 4.51 -2.02
N GLN A 12 44.42 5.03 -2.81
CA GLN A 12 44.14 4.56 -4.16
C GLN A 12 45.35 4.72 -5.08
N GLU A 13 46.00 5.88 -5.04
CA GLU A 13 47.17 6.18 -5.88
C GLU A 13 48.34 5.23 -5.57
N VAL A 14 48.64 5.03 -4.29
CA VAL A 14 49.72 4.13 -3.84
C VAL A 14 49.37 2.67 -4.12
N TYR A 15 48.11 2.24 -3.94
CA TYR A 15 47.68 0.89 -4.27
C TYR A 15 47.79 0.62 -5.78
N HIS A 16 47.40 1.57 -6.62
CA HIS A 16 47.56 1.45 -8.08
C HIS A 16 49.04 1.38 -8.50
N ALA A 17 49.93 2.11 -7.83
CA ALA A 17 51.37 2.01 -8.07
C ALA A 17 51.91 0.62 -7.67
N LEU A 18 51.48 0.08 -6.53
CA LEU A 18 51.82 -1.27 -6.07
C LEU A 18 51.34 -2.36 -7.03
N VAL A 19 50.09 -2.26 -7.52
CA VAL A 19 49.54 -3.22 -8.49
C VAL A 19 50.34 -3.19 -9.80
N ARG A 20 50.76 -2.01 -10.27
CA ARG A 20 51.58 -1.86 -11.48
C ARG A 20 52.98 -2.46 -11.35
N ARG A 21 53.63 -2.32 -10.18
CA ARG A 21 55.00 -2.83 -9.96
C ARG A 21 55.06 -4.27 -9.46
N ALA A 22 53.93 -4.86 -9.07
CA ALA A 22 53.79 -6.11 -8.30
C ALA A 22 54.43 -6.07 -6.89
N GLN A 23 55.62 -5.46 -6.74
CA GLN A 23 56.28 -5.21 -5.47
C GLN A 23 57.04 -3.88 -5.47
N ALA A 24 57.04 -3.17 -4.33
CA ALA A 24 57.73 -1.87 -4.22
C ALA A 24 58.30 -1.63 -2.81
N THR A 25 59.40 -0.91 -2.75
CA THR A 25 59.97 -0.32 -1.53
C THR A 25 59.36 1.06 -1.28
N VAL A 26 59.54 1.60 -0.07
CA VAL A 26 59.07 2.95 0.26
C VAL A 26 59.68 4.01 -0.66
N ALA A 27 60.96 3.85 -1.04
CA ALA A 27 61.64 4.79 -1.93
C ALA A 27 61.03 4.80 -3.34
N GLU A 28 60.69 3.62 -3.88
CA GLU A 28 60.03 3.48 -5.18
C GLU A 28 58.62 4.12 -5.16
N ILE A 29 57.84 3.92 -4.10
CA ILE A 29 56.52 4.56 -3.95
C ILE A 29 56.62 6.08 -3.79
N THR A 30 57.61 6.58 -3.04
CA THR A 30 57.88 8.02 -2.93
C THR A 30 58.17 8.64 -4.30
N HIS A 31 58.92 7.95 -5.15
CA HIS A 31 59.22 8.41 -6.49
C HIS A 31 57.98 8.40 -7.40
N ASP A 32 57.27 7.26 -7.45
CA ASP A 32 56.16 7.06 -8.38
C ASP A 32 54.91 7.90 -8.07
N CYS A 33 54.61 8.10 -6.78
CA CYS A 33 53.44 8.86 -6.33
C CYS A 33 53.79 10.31 -5.94
N HIS A 34 55.05 10.73 -6.09
CA HIS A 34 55.54 12.05 -5.67
C HIS A 34 55.20 12.40 -4.20
N LEU A 35 55.24 11.40 -3.31
CA LEU A 35 54.89 11.53 -1.90
C LEU A 35 56.13 11.57 -0.99
N PRO A 36 56.16 12.42 0.05
CA PRO A 36 57.21 12.36 1.08
C PRO A 36 57.36 10.95 1.67
N ALA A 37 58.58 10.53 1.97
CA ALA A 37 58.85 9.17 2.50
C ALA A 37 58.08 8.82 3.77
N THR A 38 57.74 9.81 4.59
CA THR A 38 56.89 9.66 5.78
C THR A 38 55.43 9.39 5.40
N ALA A 39 54.89 10.07 4.39
CA ALA A 39 53.54 9.86 3.88
C ALA A 39 53.43 8.50 3.20
N ALA A 40 54.36 8.16 2.28
CA ALA A 40 54.39 6.87 1.61
C ALA A 40 54.43 5.69 2.61
N ARG A 41 55.24 5.80 3.68
CA ARG A 41 55.29 4.76 4.73
C ARG A 41 53.97 4.63 5.48
N ARG A 42 53.28 5.74 5.78
CA ARG A 42 51.98 5.73 6.47
C ARG A 42 50.89 5.12 5.59
N THR A 43 50.82 5.49 4.32
CA THR A 43 49.87 4.94 3.35
C THR A 43 50.10 3.45 3.13
N LEU A 44 51.36 3.00 3.01
CA LEU A 44 51.67 1.57 2.91
C LEU A 44 51.28 0.80 4.18
N GLN A 45 51.45 1.37 5.37
CA GLN A 45 50.97 0.77 6.62
C GLN A 45 49.44 0.70 6.66
N SER A 46 48.75 1.75 6.20
CA SER A 46 47.28 1.78 6.06
C SER A 46 46.80 0.67 5.14
N LEU A 47 47.38 0.54 3.94
CA LEU A 47 47.04 -0.51 2.98
C LEU A 47 47.30 -1.92 3.52
N VAL A 48 48.34 -2.11 4.33
CA VAL A 48 48.57 -3.39 5.04
C VAL A 48 47.50 -3.64 6.09
N GLY A 49 47.11 -2.62 6.87
CA GLY A 49 46.03 -2.72 7.85
C GLY A 49 44.66 -3.02 7.23
N LEU A 50 44.41 -2.51 6.02
CA LEU A 50 43.19 -2.76 5.24
C LEU A 50 43.23 -4.11 4.48
N GLY A 51 44.33 -4.87 4.56
CA GLY A 51 44.49 -6.14 3.85
C GLY A 51 44.70 -6.02 2.33
N LEU A 52 45.06 -4.83 1.84
CA LEU A 52 45.30 -4.55 0.42
C LEU A 52 46.78 -4.68 0.03
N ALA A 53 47.68 -4.69 1.01
CA ALA A 53 49.09 -4.97 0.77
C ALA A 53 49.65 -5.91 1.84
N THR A 54 50.71 -6.62 1.49
CA THR A 54 51.49 -7.44 2.43
C THR A 54 52.92 -6.94 2.49
N ARG A 55 53.55 -7.07 3.66
CA ARG A 55 54.93 -6.64 3.88
C ARG A 55 55.84 -7.87 3.89
N SER A 56 56.85 -7.86 3.02
CA SER A 56 57.89 -8.89 3.01
C SER A 56 58.87 -8.72 4.17
N THR A 57 59.37 -9.85 4.68
CA THR A 57 60.35 -9.93 5.78
C THR A 57 61.79 -9.72 5.33
N GLY A 58 62.04 -9.63 4.02
CA GLY A 58 63.37 -9.42 3.44
C GLY A 58 63.95 -8.00 3.62
N ARG A 59 65.25 -7.86 3.38
CA ARG A 59 65.96 -6.56 3.27
C ARG A 59 66.43 -6.34 1.82
N PRO A 60 66.07 -5.21 1.17
CA PRO A 60 65.19 -4.15 1.69
C PRO A 60 63.73 -4.60 1.83
N THR A 61 63.00 -3.99 2.75
CA THR A 61 61.56 -4.27 2.96
C THR A 61 60.78 -3.90 1.71
N ARG A 62 60.06 -4.87 1.15
CA ARG A 62 59.15 -4.68 0.01
C ARG A 62 57.70 -4.88 0.45
N TYR A 63 56.81 -4.16 -0.21
CA TYR A 63 55.37 -4.28 -0.09
C TYR A 63 54.82 -4.87 -1.39
N VAL A 64 53.87 -5.79 -1.27
CA VAL A 64 53.25 -6.51 -2.40
C VAL A 64 51.75 -6.23 -2.35
N ALA A 65 51.15 -5.85 -3.49
CA ALA A 65 49.70 -5.70 -3.57
C ALA A 65 49.02 -7.06 -3.39
N VAL A 66 47.96 -7.09 -2.59
CA VAL A 66 46.97 -8.18 -2.64
C VAL A 66 46.15 -7.99 -3.92
N SER A 67 45.78 -9.08 -4.57
CA SER A 67 44.96 -9.05 -5.80
C SER A 67 43.72 -8.16 -5.61
N PRO A 68 43.41 -7.25 -6.55
CA PRO A 68 42.25 -6.37 -6.46
C PRO A 68 40.94 -7.13 -6.21
N ASP A 69 40.73 -8.26 -6.89
CA ASP A 69 39.53 -9.08 -6.71
C ASP A 69 39.39 -9.56 -5.26
N SER A 70 40.46 -10.09 -4.67
CA SER A 70 40.39 -10.62 -3.30
C SER A 70 40.40 -9.51 -2.24
N GLY A 71 41.26 -8.49 -2.41
CA GLY A 71 41.46 -7.42 -1.44
C GLY A 71 40.30 -6.44 -1.39
N LEU A 72 39.85 -5.96 -2.56
CA LEU A 72 38.72 -5.00 -2.62
C LEU A 72 37.40 -5.69 -2.30
N GLU A 73 37.17 -6.94 -2.71
CA GLU A 73 35.97 -7.67 -2.28
C GLU A 73 35.95 -7.94 -0.77
N ALA A 74 37.10 -8.23 -0.15
CA ALA A 74 37.17 -8.40 1.30
C ALA A 74 36.80 -7.10 2.02
N LEU A 75 37.28 -5.96 1.52
CA LEU A 75 36.94 -4.64 2.05
C LEU A 75 35.46 -4.29 1.85
N LEU A 76 34.89 -4.61 0.69
CA LEU A 76 33.45 -4.47 0.41
C LEU A 76 32.60 -5.32 1.38
N ARG A 77 32.96 -6.59 1.55
CA ARG A 77 32.28 -7.50 2.50
C ARG A 77 32.34 -7.00 3.94
N GLU A 78 33.45 -6.41 4.35
CA GLU A 78 33.57 -5.79 5.68
C GLU A 78 32.62 -4.60 5.83
N ARG A 79 32.56 -3.72 4.82
CA ARG A 79 31.64 -2.57 4.82
C ARG A 79 30.17 -2.99 4.79
N GLU A 80 29.81 -4.03 4.04
CA GLU A 80 28.47 -4.59 4.06
C GLU A 80 28.09 -5.09 5.46
N ARG A 81 29.00 -5.81 6.15
CA ARG A 81 28.78 -6.26 7.53
C ARG A 81 28.62 -5.11 8.51
N GLU A 82 29.43 -4.06 8.40
CA GLU A 82 29.27 -2.86 9.22
C GLU A 82 27.90 -2.20 8.98
N LEU A 83 27.49 -2.05 7.72
CA LEU A 83 26.18 -1.48 7.37
C LEU A 83 25.01 -2.34 7.87
N ASP A 84 25.14 -3.66 7.84
CA ASP A 84 24.15 -4.57 8.42
C ASP A 84 24.12 -4.51 9.95
N GLY A 85 25.27 -4.29 10.59
CA GLY A 85 25.37 -3.96 12.01
C GLY A 85 24.62 -2.67 12.35
N VAL A 86 24.82 -1.61 11.57
CA VAL A 86 24.10 -0.33 11.71
C VAL A 86 22.60 -0.53 11.52
N ARG A 87 22.17 -1.28 10.51
CA ARG A 87 20.73 -1.62 10.29
C ARG A 87 20.14 -2.37 11.48
N THR A 88 20.90 -3.30 12.06
CA THR A 88 20.47 -4.05 13.25
C THR A 88 20.34 -3.14 14.47
N HIS A 89 21.30 -2.23 14.66
CA HIS A 89 21.25 -1.24 15.73
C HIS A 89 20.07 -0.27 15.58
N ILE A 90 19.78 0.20 14.36
CA ILE A 90 18.60 1.02 14.05
C ILE A 90 17.31 0.28 14.44
N ARG A 91 17.19 -1.01 14.11
CA ARG A 91 16.01 -1.82 14.51
C ARG A 91 15.88 -1.90 16.03
N ALA A 92 16.97 -2.18 16.74
CA ALA A 92 16.95 -2.24 18.21
C ALA A 92 16.58 -0.88 18.84
N LEU A 93 17.11 0.23 18.32
CA LEU A 93 16.72 1.58 18.74
C LEU A 93 15.25 1.87 18.45
N MET A 94 14.73 1.42 17.32
CA MET A 94 13.31 1.54 16.99
C MET A 94 12.43 0.71 17.92
N ASP A 95 12.88 -0.44 18.38
CA ASP A 95 12.13 -1.26 19.35
C ASP A 95 12.10 -0.57 20.73
N VAL A 96 13.22 0.00 21.18
CA VAL A 96 13.28 0.83 22.40
C VAL A 96 12.45 2.10 22.27
N TYR A 97 12.53 2.78 21.12
CA TYR A 97 11.72 3.94 20.81
C TYR A 97 10.23 3.58 20.85
N ARG A 98 9.80 2.50 20.19
CA ARG A 98 8.41 2.02 20.25
C ARG A 98 7.97 1.66 21.67
N ALA A 99 8.85 1.04 22.46
CA ALA A 99 8.55 0.70 23.85
C ALA A 99 8.35 1.94 24.73
N ASN A 100 9.13 3.00 24.52
CA ASN A 100 9.06 4.25 25.29
C ASN A 100 8.02 5.25 24.77
N THR A 101 7.71 5.24 23.47
CA THR A 101 6.71 6.13 22.86
C THR A 101 5.28 5.63 23.05
N ARG A 102 5.09 4.41 23.61
CA ARG A 102 3.76 3.88 23.98
C ARG A 102 2.98 4.77 24.97
N PHE A 103 3.62 5.73 25.64
CA PHE A 103 2.96 6.60 26.63
C PHE A 103 3.41 8.08 26.59
N ALA A 104 4.10 8.54 25.54
CA ALA A 104 4.45 9.95 25.41
C ALA A 104 3.25 10.74 24.83
N HIS A 105 2.32 11.13 25.72
CA HIS A 105 1.12 11.93 25.47
C HIS A 105 0.06 11.32 24.52
N PRO A 106 -1.06 10.78 25.07
CA PRO A 106 -2.21 10.32 24.28
C PRO A 106 -2.79 11.34 23.28
N GLY A 107 -2.57 12.64 23.51
CA GLY A 107 -3.01 13.72 22.62
C GLY A 107 -2.18 13.88 21.33
N GLU A 108 -1.00 13.26 21.22
CA GLU A 108 -0.19 13.26 19.99
C GLU A 108 -0.50 12.06 19.07
N LEU A 109 -1.20 11.05 19.58
CA LEU A 109 -1.59 9.85 18.81
C LEU A 109 -2.91 10.05 18.07
N ILE A 110 -3.73 10.99 18.53
CA ILE A 110 -5.02 11.36 17.93
C ILE A 110 -5.03 12.87 17.71
N GLU A 111 -4.80 13.30 16.48
CA GLU A 111 -4.93 14.70 16.07
C GLU A 111 -6.39 14.97 15.65
N VAL A 112 -6.95 16.10 16.09
CA VAL A 112 -8.27 16.55 15.63
C VAL A 112 -8.07 17.62 14.57
N VAL A 113 -8.42 17.28 13.34
CA VAL A 113 -8.44 18.21 12.22
C VAL A 113 -9.82 18.83 12.12
N SER A 114 -9.90 20.15 12.04
CA SER A 114 -11.16 20.90 11.97
C SER A 114 -11.17 21.79 10.72
N GLY A 115 -12.35 21.94 10.12
CA GLY A 115 -12.55 22.68 8.88
C GLY A 115 -12.64 21.75 7.67
N ARG A 116 -13.62 22.00 6.80
CA ARG A 116 -13.87 21.18 5.61
C ARG A 116 -12.65 21.10 4.69
N ASP A 117 -12.01 22.24 4.43
CA ASP A 117 -10.89 22.32 3.50
C ASP A 117 -9.67 21.60 4.04
N GLU A 118 -9.38 21.72 5.33
CA GLU A 118 -8.28 21.01 5.97
C GLU A 118 -8.56 19.50 6.02
N VAL A 119 -9.78 19.07 6.35
CA VAL A 119 -10.16 17.64 6.29
C VAL A 119 -9.98 17.09 4.87
N ASN A 120 -10.40 17.83 3.84
CA ASN A 120 -10.22 17.43 2.44
C ASN A 120 -8.74 17.39 2.05
N HIS A 121 -7.94 18.37 2.49
CA HIS A 121 -6.50 18.42 2.24
C HIS A 121 -5.80 17.20 2.87
N ARG A 122 -6.09 16.88 4.12
CA ARG A 122 -5.54 15.71 4.81
C ARG A 122 -5.98 14.40 4.18
N TRP A 123 -7.23 14.32 3.71
CA TRP A 123 -7.73 13.17 2.94
C TRP A 123 -6.99 12.96 1.61
N VAL A 124 -6.75 14.04 0.87
CA VAL A 124 -5.98 14.01 -0.39
C VAL A 124 -4.55 13.58 -0.14
N GLN A 125 -3.90 14.19 0.86
CA GLN A 125 -2.52 13.88 1.23
C GLN A 125 -2.36 12.41 1.65
N MET A 126 -3.24 11.91 2.51
CA MET A 126 -3.25 10.51 2.95
C MET A 126 -3.29 9.53 1.77
N GLN A 127 -4.16 9.77 0.77
CA GLN A 127 -4.23 8.91 -0.40
C GLN A 127 -2.94 8.96 -1.23
N GLN A 128 -2.38 10.15 -1.45
CA GLN A 128 -1.15 10.32 -2.23
C GLN A 128 0.08 9.69 -1.57
N ASP A 129 0.15 9.71 -0.24
CA ASP A 129 1.25 9.17 0.55
C ASP A 129 1.18 7.64 0.74
N THR A 130 0.06 7.01 0.39
CA THR A 130 -0.16 5.57 0.51
C THR A 130 0.79 4.79 -0.40
N ARG A 131 1.50 3.79 0.15
CA ARG A 131 2.49 3.02 -0.62
C ARG A 131 2.05 1.60 -0.96
N GLY A 132 1.28 0.96 -0.09
CA GLY A 132 0.89 -0.44 -0.23
C GLY A 132 -0.61 -0.61 -0.41
N GLN A 133 -1.41 -0.13 0.54
CA GLN A 133 -2.85 -0.32 0.53
C GLN A 133 -3.64 0.79 1.19
N MET A 134 -4.83 1.02 0.64
CA MET A 134 -5.87 1.85 1.22
C MET A 134 -7.04 0.94 1.65
N ARG A 135 -7.49 1.07 2.89
CA ARG A 135 -8.62 0.34 3.46
C ARG A 135 -9.69 1.31 3.90
N GLY A 136 -10.97 1.04 3.62
CA GLY A 136 -12.03 1.99 3.96
C GLY A 136 -13.37 1.36 4.32
N PHE A 137 -14.04 1.96 5.30
CA PHE A 137 -15.48 1.85 5.50
C PHE A 137 -16.14 3.06 4.85
N ASP A 138 -16.80 2.85 3.72
CA ASP A 138 -17.51 3.90 3.03
C ASP A 138 -19.00 3.89 3.42
N ARG A 139 -19.39 4.94 4.14
CA ARG A 139 -20.77 5.25 4.48
C ARG A 139 -21.02 6.75 4.47
N PRO A 140 -22.26 7.20 4.24
CA PRO A 140 -22.66 8.59 4.46
C PRO A 140 -22.63 8.97 5.96
N PRO A 141 -22.59 10.28 6.28
CA PRO A 141 -22.52 11.44 5.39
C PRO A 141 -21.11 11.68 4.79
N TYR A 142 -21.04 12.46 3.70
CA TYR A 142 -19.80 12.81 2.99
C TYR A 142 -19.40 14.27 3.24
N ALA A 143 -18.10 14.58 3.20
CA ALA A 143 -17.56 15.93 3.37
C ALA A 143 -17.89 16.88 2.20
N ALA A 144 -18.11 16.32 1.02
CA ALA A 144 -18.61 17.03 -0.15
C ALA A 144 -19.87 16.32 -0.65
N PRO A 145 -20.90 17.05 -1.14
CA PRO A 145 -21.96 16.45 -1.92
C PRO A 145 -21.33 15.89 -3.20
N ARG A 146 -20.90 14.64 -3.16
CA ARG A 146 -20.48 13.95 -4.38
C ARG A 146 -21.74 13.75 -5.20
N GLN A 147 -21.79 14.37 -6.38
CA GLN A 147 -22.44 13.72 -7.48
C GLN A 147 -21.62 12.44 -7.67
N HIS A 148 -22.17 11.28 -7.30
CA HIS A 148 -21.45 9.99 -7.41
C HIS A 148 -21.34 9.58 -8.90
N ALA A 149 -21.05 10.54 -9.77
CA ALA A 149 -20.87 10.40 -11.21
C ALA A 149 -19.42 10.73 -11.61
N GLU A 150 -18.61 11.21 -10.68
CA GLU A 150 -17.21 11.56 -10.90
C GLU A 150 -16.32 10.71 -10.01
N SER A 151 -15.71 9.70 -10.62
CA SER A 151 -14.73 8.84 -9.97
C SER A 151 -13.60 9.67 -9.35
N ASN A 152 -13.20 9.32 -8.13
CA ASN A 152 -12.12 9.98 -7.42
C ASN A 152 -10.80 9.88 -8.22
N PRO A 153 -10.28 10.98 -8.81
CA PRO A 153 -9.16 10.90 -9.73
C PRO A 153 -7.87 10.47 -9.05
N ILE A 154 -7.73 10.75 -7.74
CA ILE A 154 -6.56 10.35 -6.94
C ILE A 154 -6.57 8.84 -6.74
N GLU A 155 -7.70 8.26 -6.38
CA GLU A 155 -7.85 6.81 -6.22
C GLU A 155 -7.53 6.08 -7.52
N LEU A 156 -8.09 6.54 -8.66
CA LEU A 156 -7.77 5.99 -9.97
C LEU A 156 -6.27 6.07 -10.28
N HIS A 157 -5.61 7.18 -9.94
CA HIS A 157 -4.17 7.32 -10.10
C HIS A 157 -3.38 6.34 -9.20
N MET A 158 -3.77 6.20 -7.93
CA MET A 158 -3.11 5.30 -6.98
C MET A 158 -3.29 3.83 -7.33
N LEU A 159 -4.48 3.44 -7.77
CA LEU A 159 -4.77 2.11 -8.33
C LEU A 159 -3.85 1.79 -9.52
N ARG A 160 -3.66 2.73 -10.46
CA ARG A 160 -2.73 2.56 -11.59
C ARG A 160 -1.26 2.42 -11.14
N ARG A 161 -0.88 3.01 -10.01
CA ARG A 161 0.45 2.83 -9.40
C ARG A 161 0.62 1.48 -8.69
N GLY A 162 -0.44 0.67 -8.60
CA GLY A 162 -0.43 -0.66 -7.98
C GLY A 162 -0.80 -0.66 -6.50
N VAL A 163 -1.29 0.46 -5.95
CA VAL A 163 -1.81 0.49 -4.57
C VAL A 163 -3.11 -0.29 -4.50
N LYS A 164 -3.24 -1.17 -3.51
CA LYS A 164 -4.46 -1.98 -3.32
C LYS A 164 -5.52 -1.15 -2.60
N TYR A 165 -6.68 -0.98 -3.22
CA TYR A 165 -7.84 -0.41 -2.53
C TYR A 165 -8.81 -1.52 -2.12
N ARG A 166 -9.14 -1.57 -0.84
CA ARG A 166 -10.13 -2.48 -0.26
C ARG A 166 -11.19 -1.66 0.47
N VAL A 167 -12.39 -1.60 -0.10
CA VAL A 167 -13.47 -0.76 0.42
C VAL A 167 -14.66 -1.63 0.79
N ILE A 168 -15.17 -1.44 2.01
CA ILE A 168 -16.46 -1.98 2.44
C ILE A 168 -17.46 -0.85 2.41
N TYR A 169 -18.50 -1.01 1.60
CA TYR A 169 -19.61 -0.09 1.47
C TYR A 169 -20.73 -0.46 2.44
N ASP A 170 -21.30 0.53 3.11
CA ASP A 170 -22.51 0.37 3.90
C ASP A 170 -23.73 0.30 2.98
N THR A 171 -24.74 -0.48 3.32
CA THR A 171 -25.92 -0.66 2.48
C THR A 171 -26.72 0.61 2.22
N SER A 172 -26.58 1.63 3.08
CA SER A 172 -27.18 2.95 2.89
C SER A 172 -26.66 3.69 1.65
N VAL A 173 -25.47 3.36 1.13
CA VAL A 173 -24.93 4.00 -0.10
C VAL A 173 -25.71 3.59 -1.35
N LEU A 174 -26.43 2.46 -1.31
CA LEU A 174 -27.20 1.92 -2.43
C LEU A 174 -28.40 2.83 -2.79
N ASP A 175 -28.78 3.69 -1.85
CA ASP A 175 -29.81 4.70 -2.02
C ASP A 175 -29.29 6.00 -2.67
N LEU A 176 -27.98 6.11 -2.91
CA LEU A 176 -27.35 7.30 -3.48
C LEU A 176 -27.30 7.21 -5.02
N PRO A 177 -27.78 8.24 -5.73
CA PRO A 177 -27.70 8.28 -7.20
C PRO A 177 -26.23 8.26 -7.67
N GLY A 178 -25.91 7.39 -8.63
CA GLY A 178 -24.57 7.29 -9.23
C GLY A 178 -23.60 6.32 -8.53
N TRP A 179 -23.91 5.89 -7.30
CA TRP A 179 -22.98 5.06 -6.51
C TRP A 179 -22.51 3.80 -7.27
N LEU A 180 -23.41 3.15 -8.02
CA LEU A 180 -23.06 1.92 -8.73
C LEU A 180 -22.06 2.19 -9.86
N GLU A 181 -22.23 3.29 -10.59
CA GLU A 181 -21.30 3.74 -11.63
C GLU A 181 -19.92 4.04 -11.06
N ASP A 182 -19.86 4.75 -9.93
CA ASP A 182 -18.62 5.10 -9.23
C ASP A 182 -17.84 3.87 -8.76
N VAL A 183 -18.50 2.95 -8.03
CA VAL A 183 -17.87 1.70 -7.59
C VAL A 183 -17.44 0.85 -8.77
N THR A 184 -18.26 0.81 -9.83
CA THR A 184 -17.93 0.09 -11.06
C THR A 184 -16.66 0.64 -11.71
N ALA A 185 -16.46 1.95 -11.70
CA ALA A 185 -15.26 2.58 -12.24
C ALA A 185 -14.01 2.23 -11.42
N GLY A 186 -14.08 2.30 -10.09
CA GLY A 186 -12.98 1.92 -9.21
C GLY A 186 -12.59 0.45 -9.36
N MET A 187 -13.58 -0.45 -9.36
CA MET A 187 -13.36 -1.89 -9.54
C MET A 187 -12.72 -2.26 -10.88
N ARG A 188 -13.05 -1.54 -11.97
CA ARG A 188 -12.39 -1.72 -13.28
C ARG A 188 -10.88 -1.42 -13.23
N HIS A 189 -10.46 -0.58 -12.29
CA HIS A 189 -9.07 -0.22 -12.06
C HIS A 189 -8.40 -1.05 -10.94
N GLY A 190 -9.09 -2.06 -10.40
CA GLY A 190 -8.52 -3.01 -9.43
C GLY A 190 -8.93 -2.78 -7.99
N GLU A 191 -9.88 -1.87 -7.72
CA GLU A 191 -10.50 -1.75 -6.41
C GLU A 191 -11.23 -3.04 -6.04
N GLN A 192 -11.08 -3.47 -4.79
CA GLN A 192 -11.82 -4.59 -4.22
C GLN A 192 -12.97 -4.01 -3.37
N ALA A 193 -14.19 -4.11 -3.89
CA ALA A 193 -15.38 -3.63 -3.23
C ALA A 193 -16.14 -4.79 -2.54
N ARG A 194 -16.59 -4.55 -1.32
CA ARG A 194 -17.51 -5.43 -0.59
C ARG A 194 -18.64 -4.63 0.03
N ILE A 195 -19.75 -5.27 0.39
CA ILE A 195 -20.90 -4.61 1.02
C ILE A 195 -21.22 -5.23 2.38
N HIS A 196 -21.56 -4.40 3.36
CA HIS A 196 -21.95 -4.79 4.71
C HIS A 196 -23.13 -3.96 5.21
N ALA A 197 -24.10 -4.60 5.88
CA ALA A 197 -25.35 -3.98 6.32
C ALA A 197 -25.16 -2.82 7.31
N ASP A 198 -24.29 -3.01 8.30
CA ASP A 198 -24.12 -2.08 9.42
C ASP A 198 -22.64 -1.77 9.66
N LEU A 199 -22.10 -0.77 8.96
CA LEU A 199 -20.73 -0.31 9.25
C LEU A 199 -20.73 0.59 10.50
N PRO A 200 -19.82 0.35 11.47
CA PRO A 200 -19.85 1.04 12.76
C PRO A 200 -19.51 2.53 12.65
N MET A 201 -18.71 2.90 11.65
CA MET A 201 -18.25 4.27 11.42
C MET A 201 -17.72 4.42 9.99
N LYS A 202 -17.55 5.67 9.57
CA LYS A 202 -16.73 5.99 8.39
C LYS A 202 -15.26 5.91 8.79
N LEU A 203 -14.47 5.18 8.03
CA LEU A 203 -13.07 4.92 8.33
C LEU A 203 -12.29 4.90 7.02
N ALA A 204 -11.09 5.46 7.06
CA ALA A 204 -10.08 5.16 6.06
C ALA A 204 -8.76 4.89 6.75
N VAL A 205 -7.96 3.98 6.20
CA VAL A 205 -6.65 3.61 6.70
C VAL A 205 -5.67 3.51 5.53
N SER A 206 -4.56 4.22 5.65
CA SER A 206 -3.45 4.24 4.70
C SER A 206 -2.32 3.40 5.28
N ASP A 207 -1.98 2.32 4.56
CA ASP A 207 -1.08 1.28 5.01
C ASP A 207 -1.46 0.85 6.45
N ASP A 208 -0.48 0.69 7.34
CA ASP A 208 -0.68 0.54 8.79
C ASP A 208 -0.16 1.78 9.53
N ARG A 209 -0.37 2.99 8.95
CA ARG A 209 0.34 4.21 9.39
C ARG A 209 -0.54 5.38 9.78
N LEU A 210 -1.70 5.51 9.16
CA LEU A 210 -2.61 6.62 9.43
C LEU A 210 -4.03 6.17 9.21
N ALA A 211 -4.93 6.48 10.15
CA ALA A 211 -6.36 6.38 9.92
C ALA A 211 -7.04 7.75 10.02
N ILE A 212 -8.11 7.91 9.24
CA ILE A 212 -8.99 9.08 9.29
C ILE A 212 -10.40 8.61 9.66
N ILE A 213 -10.96 9.19 10.72
CA ILE A 213 -12.34 8.98 11.15
C ILE A 213 -13.04 10.33 11.23
N PRO A 214 -14.03 10.59 10.35
CA PRO A 214 -14.86 11.78 10.44
C PRO A 214 -15.55 11.93 11.79
N LEU A 215 -15.42 13.13 12.36
CA LEU A 215 -16.19 13.58 13.52
C LEU A 215 -17.54 14.07 13.02
N LEU A 216 -18.59 13.34 13.35
CA LEU A 216 -19.97 13.69 13.02
C LEU A 216 -20.69 14.10 14.30
N ARG A 217 -21.18 15.33 14.38
CA ARG A 217 -22.09 15.74 15.46
C ARG A 217 -23.53 15.46 15.05
N ALA A 218 -24.39 15.23 16.04
CA ALA A 218 -25.82 15.05 15.79
C ALA A 218 -26.38 16.30 15.08
N GLY A 219 -26.90 16.12 13.85
CA GLY A 219 -27.40 17.20 12.99
C GLY A 219 -26.46 17.63 11.86
N ASP A 220 -25.21 17.14 11.82
CA ASP A 220 -24.28 17.46 10.75
C ASP A 220 -24.65 16.74 9.43
N SER A 221 -24.89 17.51 8.38
CA SER A 221 -25.07 17.00 7.02
C SER A 221 -23.75 16.85 6.25
N VAL A 222 -22.64 17.31 6.85
CA VAL A 222 -21.31 17.40 6.25
C VAL A 222 -20.24 17.14 7.32
N VAL A 223 -19.20 16.41 6.96
CA VAL A 223 -17.98 16.29 7.78
C VAL A 223 -17.28 17.65 7.93
N THR A 224 -17.19 18.15 9.15
CA THR A 224 -16.51 19.41 9.48
C THR A 224 -15.25 19.23 10.33
N ALA A 225 -15.05 18.03 10.87
CA ALA A 225 -13.84 17.66 11.59
C ALA A 225 -13.52 16.17 11.37
N SER A 226 -12.30 15.74 11.64
CA SER A 226 -11.88 14.34 11.58
C SER A 226 -10.79 14.06 12.60
N TYR A 227 -10.81 12.86 13.18
CA TYR A 227 -9.68 12.30 13.91
C TYR A 227 -8.67 11.75 12.91
N LEU A 228 -7.42 12.20 13.03
CA LEU A 228 -6.26 11.54 12.46
C LEU A 228 -5.65 10.66 13.56
N ILE A 229 -5.49 9.37 13.26
CA ILE A 229 -4.99 8.40 14.22
C ILE A 229 -3.66 7.88 13.72
N HIS A 230 -2.60 8.23 14.45
CA HIS A 230 -1.22 7.85 14.17
C HIS A 230 -0.90 6.44 14.67
N PRO A 231 0.27 5.87 14.32
CA PRO A 231 0.66 4.51 14.70
C PRO A 231 0.56 4.30 16.21
N SER A 232 -0.37 3.43 16.61
CA SER A 232 -0.75 3.20 18.01
C SER A 232 -1.58 1.93 18.14
N PRO A 233 -1.75 1.37 19.35
CA PRO A 233 -2.67 0.24 19.57
C PRO A 233 -4.11 0.52 19.13
N LEU A 234 -4.53 1.79 19.10
CA LEU A 234 -5.84 2.18 18.57
C LEU A 234 -5.89 1.99 17.05
N LEU A 235 -4.84 2.40 16.32
CA LEU A 235 -4.75 2.14 14.88
C LEU A 235 -4.74 0.64 14.60
N ASP A 236 -3.99 -0.15 15.36
CA ASP A 236 -3.95 -1.61 15.23
C ASP A 236 -5.34 -2.22 15.42
N ALA A 237 -6.11 -1.73 16.40
CA ALA A 237 -7.49 -2.17 16.62
C ALA A 237 -8.43 -1.80 15.47
N LEU A 238 -8.27 -0.62 14.86
CA LEU A 238 -9.05 -0.21 13.68
C LEU A 238 -8.73 -1.05 12.45
N VAL A 239 -7.45 -1.37 12.24
CA VAL A 239 -7.02 -2.31 11.18
C VAL A 239 -7.63 -3.69 11.43
N ALA A 240 -7.55 -4.21 12.66
CA ALA A 240 -8.15 -5.50 13.01
C ALA A 240 -9.68 -5.52 12.81
N LEU A 241 -10.37 -4.43 13.17
CA LEU A 241 -11.81 -4.26 12.92
C LEU A 241 -12.12 -4.29 11.42
N PHE A 242 -11.31 -3.64 10.60
CA PHE A 242 -11.46 -3.69 9.15
C PHE A 242 -11.35 -5.11 8.61
N GLU A 243 -10.30 -5.85 8.98
CA GLU A 243 -10.10 -7.21 8.48
C GLU A 243 -11.24 -8.14 8.92
N ALA A 244 -11.72 -8.02 10.16
CA ALA A 244 -12.85 -8.80 10.67
C ALA A 244 -14.17 -8.52 9.91
N LEU A 245 -14.47 -7.24 9.61
CA LEU A 245 -15.65 -6.90 8.82
C LEU A 245 -15.48 -7.26 7.34
N TRP A 246 -14.26 -7.18 6.82
CA TRP A 246 -13.96 -7.58 5.45
C TRP A 246 -14.32 -9.04 5.22
N GLU A 247 -13.86 -9.95 6.08
CA GLU A 247 -14.17 -11.39 5.99
C GLU A 247 -15.68 -11.68 6.03
N ARG A 248 -16.45 -10.85 6.76
CA ARG A 248 -17.90 -11.00 6.94
C ARG A 248 -18.75 -10.28 5.88
N SER A 249 -18.12 -9.50 5.00
CA SER A 249 -18.80 -8.69 3.99
C SER A 249 -18.91 -9.40 2.63
N VAL A 250 -19.94 -9.06 1.87
CA VAL A 250 -20.27 -9.71 0.59
C VAL A 250 -19.46 -9.07 -0.53
N PRO A 251 -18.65 -9.83 -1.31
CA PRO A 251 -17.94 -9.29 -2.46
C PRO A 251 -18.86 -8.71 -3.54
N VAL A 252 -18.50 -7.55 -4.09
CA VAL A 252 -19.10 -7.04 -5.32
C VAL A 252 -18.34 -7.65 -6.49
N ARG A 253 -19.03 -8.20 -7.50
CA ARG A 253 -18.42 -8.75 -8.71
C ARG A 253 -18.93 -8.01 -9.94
N LEU A 254 -18.01 -7.66 -10.84
CA LEU A 254 -18.30 -7.20 -12.20
C LEU A 254 -17.82 -8.27 -13.17
N THR A 255 -18.74 -8.91 -13.90
CA THR A 255 -18.33 -9.72 -15.05
C THR A 255 -17.79 -8.79 -16.14
N ALA A 256 -16.57 -9.05 -16.60
CA ALA A 256 -15.89 -8.27 -17.63
C ALA A 256 -16.72 -8.18 -18.91
N ALA A 257 -16.80 -6.96 -19.47
CA ALA A 257 -17.45 -6.71 -20.74
C ALA A 257 -16.54 -7.17 -21.90
N GLY A 258 -16.92 -8.25 -22.56
CA GLY A 258 -16.38 -8.66 -23.86
C GLY A 258 -17.49 -9.30 -24.68
N GLY A 259 -18.29 -8.49 -25.37
CA GLY A 259 -19.37 -8.93 -26.25
C GLY A 259 -20.24 -7.74 -26.68
N ASP A 260 -20.23 -7.44 -27.98
CA ASP A 260 -20.85 -6.29 -28.65
C ASP A 260 -22.36 -6.11 -28.32
N PRO A 261 -22.87 -4.88 -28.18
CA PRO A 261 -24.29 -4.61 -28.02
C PRO A 261 -24.97 -4.59 -29.40
N ALA A 262 -25.01 -5.73 -30.08
CA ALA A 262 -25.78 -5.87 -31.30
C ALA A 262 -26.20 -7.32 -31.50
N THR A 263 -27.27 -7.72 -30.82
CA THR A 263 -28.33 -8.61 -31.34
C THR A 263 -29.29 -8.92 -30.20
N GLY A 264 -30.54 -8.50 -30.36
CA GLY A 264 -31.62 -9.05 -29.55
C GLY A 264 -31.71 -10.54 -29.84
N SER A 265 -31.38 -11.38 -28.86
CA SER A 265 -31.64 -12.81 -28.91
C SER A 265 -32.24 -13.22 -27.57
N GLU A 266 -33.39 -13.86 -27.65
CA GLU A 266 -34.08 -14.48 -26.52
C GLU A 266 -33.19 -15.52 -25.82
N PRO A 267 -33.42 -15.80 -24.52
CA PRO A 267 -32.48 -16.53 -23.70
C PRO A 267 -32.50 -18.02 -24.02
N THR A 268 -31.36 -18.53 -24.49
CA THR A 268 -31.10 -19.98 -24.56
C THR A 268 -30.94 -20.57 -23.15
N THR A 269 -31.63 -21.69 -22.98
CA THR A 269 -31.72 -22.55 -21.80
C THR A 269 -30.35 -23.01 -21.30
N GLY A 270 -29.89 -22.50 -20.16
CA GLY A 270 -28.79 -23.11 -19.39
C GLY A 270 -27.77 -22.13 -18.80
N GLY A 271 -27.83 -21.93 -17.48
CA GLY A 271 -26.66 -21.56 -16.68
C GLY A 271 -26.47 -20.08 -16.37
N GLU A 272 -26.35 -19.19 -17.36
CA GLU A 272 -25.77 -17.87 -17.11
C GLU A 272 -26.81 -16.81 -16.71
N LEU A 273 -26.47 -15.99 -15.72
CA LEU A 273 -27.27 -14.82 -15.32
C LEU A 273 -27.08 -13.73 -16.35
N THR A 274 -28.11 -12.93 -16.61
CA THR A 274 -27.88 -11.68 -17.35
C THR A 274 -27.14 -10.68 -16.45
N ARG A 275 -26.39 -9.73 -17.02
CA ARG A 275 -25.68 -8.70 -16.24
C ARG A 275 -26.58 -7.96 -15.27
N ASP A 276 -27.82 -7.68 -15.69
CA ASP A 276 -28.79 -7.02 -14.83
C ASP A 276 -29.29 -7.93 -13.71
N GLU A 277 -29.39 -9.25 -13.94
CA GLU A 277 -29.70 -10.24 -12.92
C GLU A 277 -28.55 -10.38 -11.90
N GLU A 278 -27.28 -10.34 -12.32
CA GLU A 278 -26.12 -10.33 -11.42
C GLU A 278 -26.03 -9.08 -10.55
N ARG A 279 -26.21 -7.91 -11.17
CA ARG A 279 -26.25 -6.63 -10.46
C ARG A 279 -27.41 -6.61 -9.46
N LEU A 280 -28.59 -7.06 -9.88
CA LEU A 280 -29.73 -7.21 -8.98
C LEU A 280 -29.41 -8.17 -7.83
N LEU A 281 -28.82 -9.34 -8.09
CA LEU A 281 -28.45 -10.30 -7.05
C LEU A 281 -27.44 -9.72 -6.05
N THR A 282 -26.47 -8.94 -6.53
CA THR A 282 -25.50 -8.25 -5.69
C THR A 282 -26.19 -7.22 -4.78
N LEU A 283 -27.11 -6.43 -5.35
CA LEU A 283 -27.95 -5.48 -4.61
C LEU A 283 -28.88 -6.18 -3.61
N LEU A 284 -29.42 -7.36 -3.94
CA LEU A 284 -30.23 -8.13 -3.01
C LEU A 284 -29.42 -8.72 -1.86
N ALA A 285 -28.20 -9.19 -2.14
CA ALA A 285 -27.30 -9.76 -1.15
C ALA A 285 -26.72 -8.71 -0.21
N SER A 286 -26.61 -7.47 -0.68
CA SER A 286 -26.38 -6.31 0.17
C SER A 286 -27.64 -5.79 0.87
N GLY A 287 -28.79 -6.47 0.79
CA GLY A 287 -30.00 -6.03 1.50
C GLY A 287 -30.64 -4.75 0.95
N ALA A 288 -30.28 -4.30 -0.26
CA ALA A 288 -30.88 -3.11 -0.89
C ALA A 288 -32.40 -3.24 -0.99
N THR A 289 -33.17 -2.22 -0.64
CA THR A 289 -34.64 -2.25 -0.85
C THR A 289 -34.99 -2.30 -2.34
N ASP A 290 -36.21 -2.69 -2.70
CA ASP A 290 -36.65 -2.72 -4.10
C ASP A 290 -36.57 -1.33 -4.75
N LYS A 291 -36.83 -0.29 -3.94
CA LYS A 291 -36.68 1.11 -4.30
C LYS A 291 -35.21 1.49 -4.54
N ALA A 292 -34.30 1.05 -3.68
CA ALA A 292 -32.86 1.26 -3.84
C ALA A 292 -32.34 0.58 -5.12
N ALA A 293 -32.68 -0.69 -5.30
CA ALA A 293 -32.30 -1.46 -6.48
C ALA A 293 -32.91 -0.89 -7.77
N GLY A 294 -34.14 -0.36 -7.71
CA GLY A 294 -34.78 0.31 -8.83
C GLY A 294 -34.01 1.55 -9.27
N ARG A 295 -33.62 2.41 -8.32
CA ARG A 295 -32.80 3.59 -8.62
C ARG A 295 -31.43 3.23 -9.19
N ALA A 296 -30.75 2.25 -8.58
CA ALA A 296 -29.42 1.82 -9.02
C ALA A 296 -29.40 1.18 -10.41
N LEU A 297 -30.50 0.53 -10.84
CA LEU A 297 -30.60 -0.15 -12.14
C LEU A 297 -31.36 0.65 -13.20
N GLY A 298 -31.86 1.84 -12.87
CA GLY A 298 -32.75 2.61 -13.76
C GLY A 298 -34.11 1.93 -14.00
N TRP A 299 -34.59 1.14 -13.04
CA TRP A 299 -35.82 0.36 -13.11
C TRP A 299 -36.92 0.89 -12.17
N SER A 300 -38.18 0.64 -12.50
CA SER A 300 -39.27 0.82 -11.55
C SER A 300 -39.27 -0.29 -10.50
N GLU A 301 -39.80 -0.02 -9.29
CA GLU A 301 -39.92 -1.03 -8.22
C GLU A 301 -40.67 -2.29 -8.69
N ARG A 302 -41.69 -2.13 -9.54
CA ARG A 302 -42.45 -3.25 -10.13
C ARG A 302 -41.57 -4.10 -11.06
N THR A 303 -40.67 -3.48 -11.83
CA THR A 303 -39.70 -4.20 -12.66
C THR A 303 -38.73 -4.97 -11.78
N VAL A 304 -38.18 -4.34 -10.73
CA VAL A 304 -37.31 -5.00 -9.75
C VAL A 304 -38.00 -6.24 -9.15
N GLN A 305 -39.22 -6.09 -8.62
CA GLN A 305 -40.00 -7.21 -8.07
C GLN A 305 -40.25 -8.32 -9.08
N ARG A 306 -40.50 -7.99 -10.35
CA ARG A 306 -40.65 -8.98 -11.43
C ARG A 306 -39.35 -9.78 -11.63
N HIS A 307 -38.21 -9.10 -11.66
CA HIS A 307 -36.90 -9.76 -11.80
C HIS A 307 -36.54 -10.59 -10.55
N ILE A 308 -36.81 -10.09 -9.34
CA ILE A 308 -36.65 -10.86 -8.09
C ILE A 308 -37.50 -12.13 -8.14
N THR A 309 -38.77 -12.02 -8.55
CA THR A 309 -39.69 -13.16 -8.65
C THR A 309 -39.23 -14.19 -9.68
N LYS A 310 -38.61 -13.74 -10.77
CA LYS A 310 -37.97 -14.61 -11.78
C LYS A 310 -36.77 -15.34 -11.18
N LEU A 311 -35.91 -14.65 -10.43
CA LEU A 311 -34.77 -15.23 -9.73
C LEU A 311 -35.18 -16.20 -8.63
N MET A 312 -36.21 -15.88 -7.84
CA MET A 312 -36.82 -16.77 -6.86
C MET A 312 -37.24 -18.11 -7.48
N ARG A 313 -37.97 -18.05 -8.60
CA ARG A 313 -38.38 -19.25 -9.35
C ARG A 313 -37.19 -20.04 -9.88
N ARG A 314 -36.19 -19.35 -10.45
CA ARG A 314 -34.97 -19.96 -11.01
C ARG A 314 -34.11 -20.63 -9.93
N LEU A 315 -34.09 -20.08 -8.73
CA LEU A 315 -33.27 -20.55 -7.61
C LEU A 315 -34.01 -21.48 -6.65
N GLY A 316 -35.33 -21.64 -6.79
CA GLY A 316 -36.16 -22.36 -5.82
C GLY A 316 -36.28 -21.64 -4.47
N ALA A 317 -36.02 -20.33 -4.45
CA ALA A 317 -36.06 -19.50 -3.25
C ALA A 317 -37.45 -18.92 -3.01
N ARG A 318 -37.86 -18.84 -1.75
CA ARG A 318 -39.16 -18.30 -1.31
C ARG A 318 -39.06 -16.88 -0.77
N THR A 319 -37.87 -16.45 -0.40
CA THR A 319 -37.62 -15.10 0.12
C THR A 319 -36.45 -14.46 -0.62
N ARG A 320 -36.42 -13.13 -0.64
CA ARG A 320 -35.32 -12.35 -1.25
C ARG A 320 -33.96 -12.67 -0.61
N PHE A 321 -33.97 -12.97 0.67
CA PHE A 321 -32.80 -13.40 1.42
C PHE A 321 -32.32 -14.77 0.94
N GLN A 322 -33.23 -15.73 0.70
CA GLN A 322 -32.89 -17.02 0.12
C GLN A 322 -32.34 -16.90 -1.32
N VAL A 323 -32.83 -15.94 -2.11
CA VAL A 323 -32.28 -15.63 -3.45
C VAL A 323 -30.82 -15.21 -3.35
N ALA A 324 -30.50 -14.28 -2.45
CA ALA A 324 -29.14 -13.82 -2.21
C ALA A 324 -28.23 -14.96 -1.71
N MET A 325 -28.66 -15.70 -0.68
CA MET A 325 -27.90 -16.83 -0.14
C MET A 325 -27.59 -17.90 -1.18
N GLU A 326 -28.59 -18.25 -1.99
CA GLU A 326 -28.45 -19.30 -3.00
C GLU A 326 -27.57 -18.85 -4.16
N ALA A 327 -27.62 -17.57 -4.54
CA ALA A 327 -26.69 -16.99 -5.50
C ALA A 327 -25.24 -17.03 -5.00
N THR A 328 -25.00 -16.68 -3.73
CA THR A 328 -23.67 -16.81 -3.11
C THR A 328 -23.19 -18.26 -3.06
N ARG A 329 -24.07 -19.19 -2.65
CA ARG A 329 -23.74 -20.64 -2.58
C ARG A 329 -23.37 -21.22 -3.95
N ARG A 330 -23.98 -20.73 -5.02
CA ARG A 330 -23.69 -21.13 -6.41
C ARG A 330 -22.49 -20.39 -7.02
N GLY A 331 -21.85 -19.48 -6.27
CA GLY A 331 -20.73 -18.66 -6.75
C GLY A 331 -21.11 -17.64 -7.81
N TRP A 332 -22.40 -17.32 -7.94
CA TRP A 332 -22.91 -16.30 -8.86
C TRP A 332 -22.55 -14.89 -8.40
N ILE A 333 -22.41 -14.70 -7.09
CA ILE A 333 -21.92 -13.50 -6.41
C ILE A 333 -20.96 -13.91 -5.29
#